data_AF-A0A9D6DYM5-F1
#
_entry.id   AF-A0A9D6DYM5-F1
#
_cell.length_a   1.000
_cell.length_b   1.000
_cell.length_c   1.000
_cell.angle_alpha   90.00
_cell.angle_beta   90.00
_cell.angle_gamma   90.00
#
_symmetry.space_group_name_H-M   'P 1'
#
loop_
_entity.id
_entity.type
_entity.pdbx_description
1 polymer ?
#
loop_
_entity_poly.entity_id
_entity_poly.type
_entity_poly.pdbx_seq_one_letter_code
_entity_poly.pdbx_strand_id
1 'polypeptide(L)'
;MMLESSRFATVLICLPMFYNPDEHGKRKPVEDENFVQTAEEISKKFGGGTLFVFKTDSPRGFWWDRGIVCEDVHALLEVDVPHTTDSQAWLKKYARDVLIKRFRQKAIHMKYIGPVGTIEVRDETVAETSDHSEL
;
A
#
# COMPACT_ATOMS: atom_id res chain seq x y z
N MET A 1 12.82 30.44 8.56
CA MET A 1 13.49 29.13 8.43
C MET A 1 12.49 28.20 7.80
N MET A 2 12.57 27.99 6.48
CA MET A 2 11.68 27.05 5.79
C MET A 2 12.18 25.64 6.10
N LEU A 3 11.34 24.82 6.73
CA LEU A 3 11.55 23.37 6.76
C LEU A 3 11.68 22.93 5.30
N GLU A 4 12.83 22.35 4.93
CA GLU A 4 12.95 21.65 3.65
C GLU A 4 11.77 20.67 3.58
N SER A 5 10.84 20.92 2.67
CA SER A 5 9.73 20.01 2.40
C SER A 5 10.36 18.65 2.08
N SER A 6 10.15 17.64 2.93
CA SER A 6 10.80 16.36 2.72
C SER A 6 10.42 15.80 1.35
N ARG A 7 11.43 15.19 0.72
CA ARG A 7 11.34 14.65 -0.65
C ARG A 7 10.37 13.48 -0.76
N PHE A 8 9.93 12.91 0.36
CA PHE A 8 9.15 11.68 0.40
C PHE A 8 7.88 11.85 1.23
N ALA A 9 6.85 11.09 0.88
CA ALA A 9 5.62 10.96 1.63
C ALA A 9 5.34 9.48 1.84
N THR A 10 4.88 9.11 3.02
CA THR A 10 4.38 7.75 3.27
C THR A 10 2.94 7.66 2.80
N VAL A 11 2.64 6.63 2.03
CA VAL A 11 1.29 6.31 1.59
C VAL A 11 0.86 5.01 2.24
N LEU A 12 -0.25 5.08 2.99
CA LEU A 12 -0.92 3.89 3.50
C LEU A 12 -2.04 3.50 2.54
N ILE A 13 -1.90 2.36 1.89
CA ILE A 13 -2.92 1.79 1.01
C ILE A 13 -3.69 0.74 1.82
N CYS A 14 -4.98 1.01 2.06
CA CYS A 14 -5.87 0.08 2.76
C CYS A 14 -6.38 -0.97 1.76
N LEU A 15 -5.88 -2.20 1.88
CA LEU A 15 -6.30 -3.33 1.04
C LEU A 15 -7.34 -4.16 1.79
N PRO A 16 -8.51 -4.46 1.20
CA PRO A 16 -9.55 -5.22 1.88
C PRO A 16 -9.12 -6.68 2.08
N MET A 17 -9.41 -7.25 3.24
CA MET A 17 -9.18 -8.67 3.52
C MET A 17 -10.27 -9.57 2.91
N PHE A 18 -11.40 -9.00 2.52
CA PHE A 18 -12.53 -9.72 1.95
C PHE A 18 -13.11 -8.99 0.75
N TYR A 19 -13.58 -9.76 -0.23
CA TYR A 19 -14.40 -9.24 -1.31
C TYR A 19 -15.70 -8.64 -0.79
N ASN A 20 -16.33 -7.82 -1.63
CA ASN A 20 -17.70 -7.38 -1.40
C ASN A 20 -18.64 -8.59 -1.25
N PRO A 21 -19.73 -8.46 -0.45
CA PRO A 21 -20.70 -9.54 -0.28
C PRO A 21 -21.26 -10.01 -1.62
N ASP A 22 -21.46 -11.32 -1.76
CA ASP A 22 -22.21 -11.90 -2.89
C ASP A 22 -23.71 -11.63 -2.78
N GLU A 23 -24.50 -12.17 -3.72
CA GLU A 23 -25.96 -12.02 -3.75
C GLU A 23 -26.67 -12.56 -2.50
N HIS A 24 -26.00 -13.42 -1.72
CA HIS A 24 -26.48 -13.97 -0.46
C HIS A 24 -25.90 -13.23 0.76
N GLY A 25 -25.17 -12.14 0.56
CA GLY A 25 -24.54 -11.37 1.62
C GLY A 25 -23.27 -12.01 2.19
N LYS A 26 -22.75 -13.09 1.60
CA LYS A 26 -21.55 -13.78 2.10
C LYS A 26 -20.30 -13.12 1.53
N ARG A 27 -19.32 -12.87 2.41
CA ARG A 27 -18.00 -12.36 2.03
C ARG A 27 -17.00 -13.52 1.91
N LYS A 28 -16.15 -13.46 0.90
CA LYS A 28 -15.03 -14.40 0.73
C LYS A 28 -13.71 -13.67 1.02
N PRO A 29 -12.74 -14.34 1.67
CA PRO A 29 -11.42 -13.75 1.84
C PRO A 29 -10.79 -13.50 0.46
N VAL A 30 -10.02 -12.42 0.37
CA VAL A 30 -9.17 -12.16 -0.81
C VAL A 30 -8.00 -13.12 -0.76
N GLU A 31 -7.61 -13.64 -1.93
CA GLU A 31 -6.48 -14.56 -2.06
C GLU A 31 -5.14 -13.85 -1.77
N ASP A 32 -4.24 -14.53 -1.05
CA ASP A 32 -2.95 -13.99 -0.60
C ASP A 32 -2.09 -13.48 -1.78
N GLU A 33 -2.18 -14.16 -2.93
CA GLU A 33 -1.47 -13.80 -4.15
C GLU A 33 -1.79 -12.36 -4.61
N ASN A 34 -3.01 -11.87 -4.40
CA ASN A 34 -3.39 -10.51 -4.77
C ASN A 34 -2.62 -9.47 -3.95
N PHE A 35 -2.37 -9.75 -2.67
CA PHE A 35 -1.61 -8.85 -1.80
C PHE A 35 -0.12 -8.88 -2.16
N VAL A 36 0.45 -10.07 -2.36
CA VAL A 36 1.85 -10.25 -2.73
C VAL A 36 2.13 -9.57 -4.07
N GLN A 37 1.31 -9.83 -5.10
CA GLN A 37 1.43 -9.20 -6.40
C GLN A 37 1.34 -7.67 -6.29
N THR A 38 0.44 -7.16 -5.45
CA THR A 38 0.30 -5.71 -5.23
C THR A 38 1.56 -5.12 -4.59
N ALA A 39 2.13 -5.78 -3.58
CA ALA A 39 3.35 -5.34 -2.91
C ALA A 39 4.55 -5.37 -3.86
N GLU A 40 4.68 -6.40 -4.70
CA GLU A 40 5.74 -6.50 -5.70
C GLU A 40 5.67 -5.37 -6.74
N GLU A 41 4.48 -5.10 -7.29
CA GLU A 41 4.28 -4.06 -8.31
C GLU A 41 4.59 -2.66 -7.75
N ILE A 42 4.18 -2.40 -6.51
CA ILE A 42 4.49 -1.16 -5.79
C ILE A 42 6.00 -1.07 -5.50
N SER A 43 6.62 -2.14 -5.04
CA SER A 43 8.06 -2.17 -4.74
C SER A 43 8.91 -1.96 -5.99
N LYS A 44 8.53 -2.57 -7.13
CA LYS A 44 9.17 -2.33 -8.43
C LYS A 44 9.07 -0.87 -8.86
N LYS A 45 8.02 -0.15 -8.46
CA LYS A 45 7.80 1.24 -8.85
C LYS A 45 8.53 2.24 -7.93
N PHE A 46 8.55 1.98 -6.62
CA PHE A 46 8.97 2.97 -5.62
C PHE A 46 10.15 2.54 -4.75
N GLY A 47 10.68 1.32 -4.94
CA GLY A 47 11.88 0.85 -4.26
C GLY A 47 11.62 0.07 -2.97
N GLY A 48 10.35 -0.16 -2.60
CA GLY A 48 9.99 -1.01 -1.46
C GLY A 48 8.61 -0.69 -0.90
N GLY A 49 8.24 -1.41 0.15
CA GLY A 49 7.03 -1.21 0.93
C GLY A 49 6.89 -2.29 2.00
N THR A 50 6.05 -2.04 2.99
CA THR A 50 5.76 -2.99 4.06
C THR A 50 4.29 -3.36 4.03
N LEU A 51 4.02 -4.65 3.84
CA LEU A 51 2.67 -5.20 3.90
C LEU A 51 2.40 -5.72 5.31
N PHE A 52 1.45 -5.10 5.98
CA PHE A 52 0.94 -5.53 7.28
C PHE A 52 -0.37 -6.31 7.10
N VAL A 53 -0.29 -7.63 7.31
CA VAL A 53 -1.47 -8.52 7.35
C VAL A 53 -1.70 -8.95 8.79
N PHE A 54 -2.73 -8.37 9.41
CA PHE A 54 -3.05 -8.59 10.81
C PHE A 54 -3.99 -9.78 10.97
N LYS A 55 -3.48 -10.90 11.52
CA LYS A 55 -4.26 -12.15 11.66
C LYS A 55 -5.15 -12.22 12.91
N THR A 56 -4.83 -11.46 13.95
CA THR A 56 -5.50 -11.52 15.26
C THR A 56 -6.27 -10.26 15.59
N ASP A 57 -5.65 -9.08 15.39
CA ASP A 57 -6.25 -7.77 15.65
C ASP A 57 -6.24 -6.92 14.37
N SER A 58 -7.08 -7.30 13.41
CA SER A 58 -7.09 -6.62 12.12
C SER A 58 -7.65 -5.19 12.24
N PRO A 59 -6.99 -4.19 11.62
CA PRO A 59 -7.46 -2.81 11.70
C PRO A 59 -8.83 -2.71 11.03
N ARG A 60 -9.80 -2.28 11.82
CA ARG A 60 -11.17 -2.00 11.38
C ARG A 60 -11.19 -0.64 10.70
N GLY A 61 -11.46 -0.64 9.41
CA GLY A 61 -11.76 0.58 8.67
C GLY A 61 -13.25 0.88 8.76
N PHE A 62 -13.59 2.13 9.04
CA PHE A 62 -14.97 2.62 9.02
C PHE A 62 -15.10 3.67 7.92
N TRP A 63 -16.15 3.61 7.13
CA TRP A 63 -16.49 4.66 6.18
C TRP A 63 -17.99 4.86 6.08
N TRP A 64 -18.37 6.03 5.63
CA TRP A 64 -19.77 6.38 5.44
C TRP A 64 -20.12 6.25 3.95
N ASP A 65 -21.17 5.51 3.64
CA ASP A 65 -21.76 5.45 2.30
C ASP A 65 -23.29 5.63 2.40
N ARG A 66 -23.79 6.75 1.87
CA ARG A 66 -25.22 7.08 1.74
C ARG A 66 -26.07 6.80 2.99
N GLY A 67 -25.56 7.15 4.17
CA GLY A 67 -26.28 7.05 5.44
C GLY A 67 -25.95 5.80 6.25
N ILE A 68 -25.11 4.91 5.72
CA ILE A 68 -24.70 3.66 6.37
C ILE A 68 -23.23 3.77 6.76
N VAL A 69 -22.93 3.44 8.01
CA VAL A 69 -21.54 3.19 8.43
C VAL A 69 -21.17 1.78 8.00
N CYS A 70 -20.25 1.69 7.06
CA CYS A 70 -19.68 0.43 6.61
C CYS A 70 -18.39 0.17 7.37
N GLU A 71 -18.16 -1.11 7.66
CA GLU A 71 -16.98 -1.60 8.36
C GLU A 71 -16.26 -2.62 7.48
N ASP A 72 -14.93 -2.52 7.39
CA ASP A 72 -14.08 -3.56 6.82
C ASP A 72 -12.88 -3.89 7.69
N VAL A 73 -12.35 -5.07 7.40
CA VAL A 73 -11.05 -5.55 7.86
C VAL A 73 -10.05 -5.30 6.74
N HIS A 74 -8.98 -4.56 7.02
CA HIS A 74 -7.96 -4.20 6.04
C HIS A 74 -6.59 -4.82 6.37
N ALA A 75 -5.84 -5.17 5.34
CA ALA A 75 -4.39 -5.13 5.36
C ALA A 75 -3.93 -3.70 5.04
N LEU A 76 -2.74 -3.33 5.50
CA LEU A 76 -2.12 -2.05 5.19
C LEU A 76 -0.85 -2.29 4.39
N LEU A 77 -0.77 -1.71 3.19
CA LEU A 77 0.49 -1.60 2.48
C LEU A 77 1.02 -0.18 2.68
N GLU A 78 2.12 -0.09 3.42
CA GLU A 78 2.87 1.15 3.62
C GLU A 78 3.95 1.26 2.56
N VAL A 79 4.04 2.41 1.91
CA VAL A 79 5.07 2.70 0.91
C VAL A 79 5.51 4.16 0.99
N ASP A 80 6.83 4.38 1.00
CA ASP A 80 7.40 5.71 0.82
C ASP A 80 7.53 6.03 -0.67
N VAL A 81 6.99 7.18 -1.07
CA VAL A 81 7.03 7.64 -2.45
C VAL A 81 7.57 9.06 -2.54
N PRO A 82 8.19 9.46 -3.67
CA PRO A 82 8.53 10.85 -3.90
C PRO A 82 7.30 11.73 -3.73
N HIS A 83 7.40 12.81 -2.95
CA HIS A 83 6.30 13.73 -2.67
C HIS A 83 6.05 14.65 -3.87
N THR A 84 5.56 14.07 -4.97
CA THR A 84 5.32 14.76 -6.24
C THR A 84 3.90 14.48 -6.76
N THR A 85 3.42 15.35 -7.63
CA THR A 85 2.13 15.17 -8.33
C THR A 85 2.13 13.93 -9.21
N ASP A 86 3.29 13.57 -9.80
CA ASP A 86 3.43 12.38 -10.65
C ASP A 86 3.27 11.09 -9.86
N SER A 87 3.89 10.98 -8.67
CA SER A 87 3.71 9.84 -7.78
C SER A 87 2.25 9.68 -7.36
N GLN A 88 1.60 10.81 -7.01
CA GLN A 88 0.17 10.80 -6.67
C GLN A 88 -0.71 10.39 -7.85
N ALA A 89 -0.44 10.90 -9.06
CA ALA A 89 -1.18 10.56 -10.26
C ALA A 89 -1.02 9.09 -10.63
N TRP A 90 0.20 8.55 -10.53
CA TRP A 90 0.48 7.15 -10.79
C TRP A 90 -0.27 6.25 -9.81
N LEU A 91 -0.20 6.53 -8.50
CA LEU A 91 -0.91 5.74 -7.47
C LEU A 91 -2.43 5.80 -7.65
N LYS A 92 -3.00 6.98 -7.93
CA LYS A 92 -4.43 7.13 -8.22
C LYS A 92 -4.85 6.31 -9.44
N LYS A 93 -4.04 6.32 -10.50
CA LYS A 93 -4.31 5.54 -11.72
C LYS A 93 -4.21 4.05 -11.44
N TYR A 94 -3.14 3.61 -10.78
CA TYR A 94 -2.94 2.21 -10.42
C TYR A 94 -4.06 1.67 -9.52
N ALA A 95 -4.48 2.45 -8.51
CA ALA A 95 -5.60 2.08 -7.66
C ALA A 95 -6.91 1.91 -8.45
N ARG A 96 -7.19 2.83 -9.39
CA ARG A 96 -8.38 2.78 -10.24
C ARG A 96 -8.36 1.62 -11.23
N ASP A 97 -7.25 1.44 -11.93
CA ASP A 97 -7.19 0.58 -13.10
C ASP A 97 -6.88 -0.87 -12.72
N VAL A 98 -6.17 -1.08 -11.61
CA VAL A 98 -5.67 -2.37 -11.13
C VAL A 98 -6.33 -2.76 -9.82
N LEU A 99 -6.14 -2.00 -8.74
CA LEU A 99 -6.53 -2.45 -7.38
C LEU A 99 -8.04 -2.63 -7.22
N ILE A 100 -8.84 -1.68 -7.71
CA ILE A 100 -10.31 -1.78 -7.69
C ILE A 100 -10.80 -3.09 -8.32
N LYS A 101 -10.20 -3.51 -9.45
CA LYS A 101 -10.58 -4.74 -10.15
C LYS A 101 -10.04 -5.97 -9.43
N ARG A 102 -8.75 -5.96 -9.05
CA ARG A 102 -8.07 -7.05 -8.35
C ARG A 102 -8.80 -7.43 -7.06
N PHE A 103 -9.14 -6.43 -6.26
CA PHE A 103 -9.81 -6.62 -4.96
C PHE A 103 -11.35 -6.54 -5.04
N ARG A 104 -11.91 -6.36 -6.24
CA ARG A 104 -13.35 -6.25 -6.54
C ARG A 104 -14.08 -5.27 -5.61
N GLN A 105 -13.49 -4.10 -5.42
CA GLN A 105 -14.02 -3.04 -4.56
C GLN A 105 -14.60 -1.87 -5.34
N LYS A 106 -15.55 -1.15 -4.74
CA LYS A 106 -16.04 0.12 -5.29
C LYS A 106 -15.02 1.25 -5.13
N ALA A 107 -14.17 1.17 -4.10
CA ALA A 107 -13.15 2.15 -3.79
C ALA A 107 -11.98 1.49 -3.04
N ILE A 108 -10.80 2.10 -3.16
CA ILE A 108 -9.61 1.77 -2.36
C ILE A 108 -9.20 3.05 -1.66
N HIS A 109 -9.07 3.00 -0.34
CA HIS A 109 -8.66 4.16 0.44
C HIS A 109 -7.14 4.23 0.53
N MET A 110 -6.60 5.42 0.29
CA MET A 110 -5.18 5.72 0.43
C MET A 110 -5.01 6.97 1.29
N LYS A 111 -4.11 6.92 2.27
CA LYS A 111 -3.76 8.07 3.11
C LYS A 111 -2.35 8.53 2.74
N TYR A 112 -2.23 9.80 2.36
CA TYR A 112 -0.94 10.46 2.18
C TYR A 112 -0.57 11.14 3.48
N ILE A 113 0.50 10.65 4.10
CA ILE A 113 1.06 11.22 5.32
C ILE A 113 2.21 12.13 4.88
N GLY A 114 2.22 13.37 5.40
CA GLY A 114 3.04 14.49 4.95
C GLY A 114 4.55 14.22 4.98
N PRO A 115 5.39 15.23 4.66
CA PRO A 115 6.81 15.02 4.42
C PRO A 115 7.48 14.24 5.56
N VAL A 116 7.92 13.02 5.26
CA VAL A 116 8.57 12.10 6.21
C VAL A 116 10.09 12.23 6.11
N GLY A 117 10.78 12.33 7.23
CA GLY A 117 12.24 12.23 7.28
C GLY A 117 12.65 10.77 7.45
N THR A 118 13.39 10.23 6.49
CA THR A 118 13.96 8.87 6.58
C THR A 118 15.38 8.98 7.14
N ILE A 119 15.68 8.21 8.19
CA ILE A 119 17.04 8.00 8.68
C ILE A 119 17.42 6.57 8.30
N GLU A 120 18.33 6.42 7.35
CA GLU A 120 18.91 5.12 7.00
C GLU A 120 20.14 4.89 7.88
N VAL A 121 20.19 3.76 8.59
CA VAL A 121 21.36 3.32 9.35
C VAL A 121 21.95 2.12 8.63
N ARG A 122 23.15 2.29 8.07
CA ARG A 122 23.89 1.21 7.38
C ARG A 122 24.98 0.67 8.30
N ASP A 123 25.23 -0.63 8.21
CA ASP A 123 26.42 -1.24 8.77
C ASP A 123 27.57 -1.06 7.76
N GLU A 124 28.64 -0.38 8.16
CA GLU A 124 29.81 -0.14 7.31
C GLU A 124 30.58 -1.44 6.97
N THR A 125 30.24 -2.57 7.61
CA THR A 125 30.99 -3.83 7.46
C THR A 125 30.39 -4.82 6.45
N VAL A 126 29.19 -4.59 5.92
CA VAL A 126 28.59 -5.45 4.90
C VAL A 126 28.96 -4.92 3.51
N ALA A 127 30.09 -5.40 2.98
CA ALA A 127 30.44 -5.16 1.58
C ALA A 127 29.42 -5.85 0.66
N GLU A 128 28.84 -5.10 -0.27
CA GLU A 128 28.10 -5.68 -1.39
C GLU A 128 29.07 -6.55 -2.20
N THR A 129 28.99 -7.87 -2.05
CA THR A 129 29.66 -8.79 -2.96
C THR A 129 28.99 -8.69 -4.31
N SER A 130 29.50 -7.79 -5.15
CA SER A 130 29.23 -7.76 -6.59
C SER A 130 29.86 -9.02 -7.20
N ASP A 131 29.07 -10.08 -7.31
CA ASP A 131 29.46 -11.26 -8.07
C ASP A 131 29.27 -10.97 -9.57
N HIS A 132 30.24 -10.24 -10.14
CA HIS A 132 30.47 -10.20 -11.58
C HIS A 132 31.51 -11.25 -11.92
N SER A 133 31.07 -12.50 -11.95
CA SER A 133 31.80 -13.60 -12.55
C SER A 133 31.21 -13.88 -13.94
N GLU A 134 31.56 -13.04 -14.92
CA GLU A 134 31.53 -13.42 -16.35
C GLU A 134 32.98 -13.75 -16.79
N LEU A 135 33.26 -15.04 -16.95
CA LEU A 135 33.87 -15.72 -18.12
C LEU A 135 34.40 -17.10 -17.75
#